data_AF-A0A2N6C7B5-F1
#
_entry.id   AF-A0A2N6C7B5-F1
#
_cell.length_a   1.000
_cell.length_b   1.000
_cell.length_c   1.000
_cell.angle_alpha   90.00
_cell.angle_beta   90.00
_cell.angle_gamma   90.00
#
_symmetry.space_group_name_H-M   'P 1'
#
loop_
_entity.id
_entity.type
_entity.pdbx_description
1 polymer ?
#
loop_
_entity_poly.entity_id
_entity_poly.type
_entity_poly.pdbx_seq_one_letter_code
_entity_poly.pdbx_strand_id
1 'polypeptide(L)'
;HIISCLHFWVIEMHVDGFRFDLASILGRDQNGDPLSNPPMVEMIAEDPILSHTKMIAEAWDAAGLYQVGSFSTSGRWAEWNGKFRDDVRAFMCGHEGTVSSLATRIAGSSDLFQKSLRRPYNSINFVTSHDGFTLHDLVSYNTKHNLENGEDNRDGYDHEISWNSGHEGRTDDAATNVLRARRVRSMAIILLLSQGVPMVLAGDEFGRTQKGNNNAYCHDSPLNWIDWSLKEKNQDLFRFFRLLIQLRKNHPIFRRSDFFPDLPHELHHPIRWQSTQPDTGDWSDSAKSLAFLLDGQGAEGRPDNDFFVMLNGHHSKAERFTAPNPISNGRWRKIIDTAAPPPLDFLEGSKGILLTSNKNIKVEPMGAVVLISALN
;
A
#
# COMPACT_ATOMS: atom_id res chain seq x y z
N HIS A 1 30.12 -15.73 -9.88
CA HIS A 1 30.23 -15.26 -8.48
C HIS A 1 28.86 -15.00 -7.86
N ILE A 2 28.00 -14.16 -8.44
CA ILE A 2 26.65 -13.85 -7.92
C ILE A 2 25.84 -15.11 -7.57
N ILE A 3 25.71 -16.06 -8.51
CA ILE A 3 24.98 -17.32 -8.28
C ILE A 3 25.52 -18.10 -7.07
N SER A 4 26.84 -18.29 -6.98
CA SER A 4 27.46 -18.98 -5.85
C SER A 4 27.21 -18.28 -4.51
N CYS A 5 27.14 -16.94 -4.50
CA CYS A 5 26.77 -16.17 -3.32
C CYS A 5 25.31 -16.43 -2.91
N LEU A 6 24.38 -16.39 -3.86
CA LEU A 6 22.97 -16.70 -3.61
C LEU A 6 22.80 -18.13 -3.08
N HIS A 7 23.51 -19.10 -3.67
CA HIS A 7 23.52 -20.48 -3.18
C HIS A 7 24.03 -20.59 -1.76
N PHE A 8 25.15 -19.93 -1.42
CA PHE A 8 25.68 -19.93 -0.05
C PHE A 8 24.64 -19.42 0.95
N TRP A 9 23.99 -18.29 0.66
CA TRP A 9 22.98 -17.73 1.56
C TRP A 9 21.74 -18.63 1.70
N VAL A 10 21.34 -19.33 0.65
CA VAL A 10 20.19 -20.25 0.70
C VAL A 10 20.55 -21.57 1.40
N ILE A 11 21.67 -22.19 1.04
CA ILE A 11 22.06 -23.53 1.50
C ILE A 11 22.68 -23.50 2.90
N GLU A 12 23.62 -22.59 3.13
CA GLU A 12 24.41 -22.56 4.38
C GLU A 12 23.75 -21.66 5.43
N MET A 13 23.18 -20.54 5.00
CA MET A 13 22.58 -19.53 5.90
C MET A 13 21.06 -19.65 6.01
N HIS A 14 20.44 -20.57 5.25
CA HIS A 14 19.00 -20.84 5.24
C HIS A 14 18.12 -19.61 4.96
N VAL A 15 18.56 -18.71 4.09
CA VAL A 15 17.78 -17.53 3.67
C VAL A 15 16.63 -17.95 2.72
N ASP A 16 15.41 -17.48 3.01
CA ASP A 16 14.19 -17.80 2.23
C ASP A 16 13.99 -16.98 0.95
N GLY A 17 14.75 -15.88 0.78
CA GLY A 17 14.52 -14.93 -0.29
C GLY A 17 15.45 -13.73 -0.27
N PHE A 18 15.47 -13.00 -1.39
CA PHE A 18 16.29 -11.82 -1.60
C PHE A 18 15.47 -10.66 -2.17
N ARG A 19 15.78 -9.45 -1.73
CA ARG A 19 15.43 -8.20 -2.42
C ARG A 19 16.70 -7.64 -3.03
N PHE A 20 16.74 -7.56 -4.35
CA PHE A 20 17.87 -7.06 -5.11
C PHE A 20 17.76 -5.54 -5.25
N ASP A 21 18.73 -4.84 -4.69
CA ASP A 21 18.90 -3.39 -4.79
C ASP A 21 19.32 -2.99 -6.21
N LEU A 22 18.71 -1.92 -6.74
CA LEU A 22 18.91 -1.43 -8.10
C LEU A 22 19.04 -2.55 -9.14
N ALA A 23 18.09 -3.49 -9.13
CA ALA A 23 18.18 -4.77 -9.82
C ALA A 23 18.37 -4.62 -11.34
N SER A 24 17.92 -3.50 -11.91
CA SER A 24 18.12 -3.14 -13.32
C SER A 24 19.60 -3.13 -13.76
N ILE A 25 20.55 -2.96 -12.82
CA ILE A 25 21.99 -3.06 -13.12
C ILE A 25 22.37 -4.48 -13.56
N LEU A 26 21.71 -5.52 -13.06
CA LEU A 26 21.90 -6.91 -13.54
C LEU A 26 21.45 -7.07 -15.01
N GLY A 27 20.69 -6.09 -15.49
CA GLY A 27 20.21 -5.96 -16.86
C GLY A 27 21.20 -5.33 -17.84
N ARG A 28 22.35 -4.81 -17.38
CA ARG A 28 23.29 -4.04 -18.22
C ARG A 28 24.50 -4.85 -18.65
N ASP A 29 25.07 -4.49 -19.79
CA ASP A 29 26.31 -5.06 -20.30
C ASP A 29 27.57 -4.40 -19.67
N GLN A 30 28.76 -4.78 -20.13
CA GLN A 30 30.03 -4.25 -19.62
C GLN A 30 30.26 -2.77 -19.94
N ASN A 31 29.56 -2.23 -20.94
CA ASN A 31 29.60 -0.82 -21.30
C ASN A 31 28.53 -0.01 -20.54
N GLY A 32 27.66 -0.69 -19.79
CA GLY A 32 26.55 -0.09 -19.07
C GLY A 32 25.27 0.03 -19.90
N ASP A 33 25.19 -0.58 -21.09
CA ASP A 33 24.00 -0.51 -21.93
C ASP A 33 22.95 -1.55 -21.49
N PRO A 34 21.65 -1.20 -21.42
CA PRO A 34 20.60 -2.16 -21.08
C PRO A 34 20.48 -3.27 -22.13
N LEU A 35 20.51 -4.53 -21.68
CA LEU A 35 20.27 -5.70 -22.50
C LEU A 35 18.78 -5.99 -22.59
N SER A 36 18.31 -6.33 -23.79
CA SER A 36 16.93 -6.77 -24.00
C SER A 36 16.64 -8.13 -23.38
N ASN A 37 17.64 -9.00 -23.30
CA ASN A 37 17.57 -10.24 -22.56
C ASN A 37 18.82 -10.46 -21.69
N PRO A 38 18.80 -10.00 -20.42
CA PRO A 38 19.98 -10.07 -19.58
C PRO A 38 20.17 -11.49 -19.01
N PRO A 39 21.29 -12.16 -19.32
CA PRO A 39 21.48 -13.56 -18.95
C PRO A 39 21.50 -13.74 -17.42
N MET A 40 21.95 -12.75 -16.65
CA MET A 40 21.98 -12.83 -15.19
C MET A 40 20.60 -12.95 -14.55
N VAL A 41 19.60 -12.24 -15.06
CA VAL A 41 18.23 -12.23 -14.50
C VAL A 41 17.54 -13.56 -14.77
N GLU A 42 17.71 -14.11 -15.98
CA GLU A 42 17.19 -15.42 -16.36
C GLU A 42 17.90 -16.54 -15.58
N MET A 43 19.24 -16.53 -15.51
CA MET A 43 20.00 -17.53 -14.76
C MET A 43 19.57 -17.61 -13.29
N ILE A 44 19.32 -16.48 -12.62
CA ILE A 44 18.83 -16.47 -11.24
C ILE A 44 17.41 -17.04 -11.15
N ALA A 45 16.54 -16.71 -12.10
CA ALA A 45 15.14 -17.14 -12.09
C ALA A 45 14.96 -18.64 -12.35
N GLU A 46 15.84 -19.22 -13.17
CA GLU A 46 15.78 -20.62 -13.63
C GLU A 46 16.71 -21.56 -12.85
N ASP A 47 17.53 -21.03 -11.93
CA ASP A 47 18.43 -21.84 -11.13
C ASP A 47 17.66 -22.84 -10.24
N PRO A 48 17.96 -24.14 -10.31
CA PRO A 48 17.19 -25.18 -9.61
C PRO A 48 17.32 -25.09 -8.08
N ILE A 49 18.46 -24.62 -7.56
CA ILE A 49 18.68 -24.44 -6.12
C ILE A 49 17.84 -23.26 -5.61
N LEU A 50 17.66 -22.22 -6.44
CA LEU A 50 16.90 -21.02 -6.12
C LEU A 50 15.39 -21.12 -6.47
N SER A 51 14.93 -22.28 -6.96
CA SER A 51 13.58 -22.48 -7.49
C SER A 51 12.46 -22.23 -6.45
N HIS A 52 12.74 -22.41 -5.16
CA HIS A 52 11.79 -22.15 -4.06
C HIS A 52 12.09 -20.86 -3.27
N THR A 53 13.16 -20.14 -3.63
CA THR A 53 13.58 -18.90 -2.98
C THR A 53 12.76 -17.71 -3.52
N LYS A 54 12.37 -16.76 -2.66
CA LYS A 54 11.60 -15.58 -3.11
C LYS A 54 12.54 -14.54 -3.72
N MET A 55 12.21 -14.03 -4.91
CA MET A 55 13.01 -13.01 -5.59
C MET A 55 12.20 -11.72 -5.74
N ILE A 56 12.73 -10.62 -5.21
CA ILE A 56 12.13 -9.29 -5.26
C ILE A 56 13.12 -8.33 -5.90
N ALA A 57 12.70 -7.57 -6.90
CA ALA A 57 13.54 -6.59 -7.59
C ALA A 57 13.12 -5.15 -7.24
N GLU A 58 14.11 -4.30 -6.98
CA GLU A 58 13.99 -2.88 -7.25
C GLU A 58 14.26 -2.64 -8.73
N ALA A 59 13.20 -2.59 -9.54
CA ALA A 59 13.29 -2.62 -11.00
C ALA A 59 13.58 -1.23 -11.60
N TRP A 60 14.61 -0.55 -11.10
CA TRP A 60 15.18 0.67 -11.67
C TRP A 60 16.66 0.81 -11.29
N ASP A 61 17.34 1.79 -11.88
CA ASP A 61 18.70 2.17 -11.48
C ASP A 61 18.95 3.69 -11.50
N ALA A 62 20.09 4.09 -10.92
CA ALA A 62 20.49 5.49 -10.78
C ALA A 62 20.81 6.19 -12.12
N ALA A 63 20.97 5.44 -13.22
CA ALA A 63 21.17 6.01 -14.56
C ALA A 63 19.83 6.32 -15.27
N GLY A 64 18.70 6.15 -14.58
CA GLY A 64 17.37 6.53 -15.05
C GLY A 64 16.61 5.42 -15.78
N LEU A 65 17.13 4.19 -15.81
CA LEU A 65 16.38 3.06 -16.35
C LEU A 65 15.28 2.68 -15.36
N TYR A 66 14.04 2.58 -15.85
CA TYR A 66 12.87 2.21 -15.08
C TYR A 66 12.16 1.03 -15.74
N GLN A 67 12.12 -0.12 -15.06
CA GLN A 67 11.65 -1.41 -15.58
C GLN A 67 10.52 -2.02 -14.76
N VAL A 68 9.84 -1.26 -13.89
CA VAL A 68 8.68 -1.80 -13.17
C VAL A 68 7.60 -2.24 -14.16
N GLY A 69 7.22 -3.51 -14.11
CA GLY A 69 6.32 -4.17 -15.06
C GLY A 69 7.05 -4.93 -16.18
N SER A 70 8.31 -4.61 -16.45
CA SER A 70 9.10 -5.15 -17.58
C SER A 70 10.48 -5.72 -17.20
N PHE A 71 10.83 -5.78 -15.91
CA PHE A 71 12.15 -6.23 -15.43
C PHE A 71 12.50 -7.65 -15.89
N SER A 72 11.52 -8.56 -15.82
CA SER A 72 11.68 -9.93 -16.26
C SER A 72 10.39 -10.43 -16.89
N THR A 73 10.54 -11.26 -17.93
CA THR A 73 9.46 -12.06 -18.51
C THR A 73 9.07 -13.24 -17.61
N SER A 74 9.91 -13.59 -16.64
CA SER A 74 9.65 -14.67 -15.68
C SER A 74 8.72 -14.22 -14.56
N GLY A 75 7.69 -15.03 -14.28
CA GLY A 75 6.81 -14.84 -13.12
C GLY A 75 7.46 -15.09 -11.76
N ARG A 76 8.75 -15.48 -11.72
CA ARG A 76 9.52 -15.72 -10.49
C ARG A 76 9.88 -14.44 -9.73
N TRP A 77 9.91 -13.30 -10.42
CA TRP A 77 10.27 -12.01 -9.85
C TRP A 77 9.04 -11.24 -9.41
N ALA A 78 8.98 -10.91 -8.12
CA ALA A 78 8.17 -9.80 -7.64
C ALA A 78 8.97 -8.50 -7.75
N GLU A 79 8.29 -7.36 -7.78
CA GLU A 79 8.91 -6.06 -7.95
C GLU A 79 8.36 -5.07 -6.93
N TRP A 80 9.23 -4.21 -6.39
CA TRP A 80 8.79 -3.02 -5.66
C TRP A 80 7.96 -2.14 -6.58
N ASN A 81 6.67 -1.98 -6.26
CA ASN A 81 5.74 -1.23 -7.08
C ASN A 81 5.79 0.27 -6.72
N GLY A 82 6.73 0.99 -7.32
CA GLY A 82 6.84 2.46 -7.18
C GLY A 82 5.58 3.20 -7.62
N LYS A 83 4.83 2.69 -8.61
CA LYS A 83 3.54 3.28 -9.03
C LYS A 83 2.47 3.15 -7.95
N PHE A 84 2.42 2.02 -7.23
CA PHE A 84 1.54 1.88 -6.07
C PHE A 84 1.86 2.95 -5.02
N ARG A 85 3.14 3.10 -4.67
CA ARG A 85 3.61 4.11 -3.72
C ARG A 85 3.13 5.50 -4.14
N ASP A 86 3.42 5.89 -5.37
CA ASP A 86 3.20 7.25 -5.86
C ASP A 86 1.71 7.58 -6.00
N ASP A 87 0.89 6.66 -6.53
CA ASP A 87 -0.55 6.88 -6.70
C ASP A 87 -1.30 6.95 -5.36
N VAL A 88 -0.95 6.09 -4.40
CA VAL A 88 -1.54 6.12 -3.06
C VAL A 88 -1.18 7.43 -2.35
N ARG A 89 0.08 7.84 -2.45
CA ARG A 89 0.54 9.13 -1.91
C ARG A 89 -0.18 10.30 -2.57
N ALA A 90 -0.29 10.32 -3.90
CA ALA A 90 -0.94 11.39 -4.65
C ALA A 90 -2.42 11.51 -4.27
N PHE A 91 -3.15 10.39 -4.17
CA PHE A 91 -4.53 10.40 -3.69
C PHE A 91 -4.64 10.94 -2.27
N MET A 92 -3.74 10.54 -1.37
CA MET A 92 -3.75 10.96 0.04
C MET A 92 -3.16 12.36 0.29
N CYS A 93 -2.57 12.98 -0.74
CA CYS A 93 -2.28 14.41 -0.84
C CYS A 93 -3.39 15.16 -1.60
N GLY A 94 -4.44 14.45 -2.05
CA GLY A 94 -5.62 14.97 -2.74
C GLY A 94 -5.33 15.61 -4.10
N HIS A 95 -4.32 15.11 -4.82
CA HIS A 95 -4.08 15.46 -6.22
C HIS A 95 -5.30 15.10 -7.09
N GLU A 96 -5.47 15.81 -8.20
CA GLU A 96 -6.49 15.50 -9.22
C GLU A 96 -6.09 14.30 -10.08
N GLY A 97 -7.06 13.64 -10.72
CA GLY A 97 -6.81 12.52 -11.63
C GLY A 97 -6.34 11.21 -10.96
N THR A 98 -6.46 11.09 -9.63
CA THR A 98 -5.86 9.98 -8.87
C THR A 98 -6.78 8.77 -8.66
N VAL A 99 -8.09 8.91 -8.85
CA VAL A 99 -9.06 7.84 -8.53
C VAL A 99 -8.88 6.61 -9.43
N SER A 100 -8.70 6.82 -10.74
CA SER A 100 -8.53 5.73 -11.71
C SER A 100 -7.23 4.96 -11.48
N SER A 101 -6.12 5.65 -11.20
CA SER A 101 -4.85 5.00 -10.91
C SER A 101 -4.92 4.26 -9.58
N LEU A 102 -5.48 4.86 -8.54
CA LEU A 102 -5.70 4.22 -7.24
C LEU A 102 -6.53 2.93 -7.36
N ALA A 103 -7.64 2.94 -8.10
CA ALA A 103 -8.44 1.73 -8.33
C ALA A 103 -7.60 0.62 -8.98
N THR A 104 -6.77 0.97 -9.96
CA THR A 104 -5.86 0.03 -10.60
C THR A 104 -4.82 -0.53 -9.62
N ARG A 105 -4.28 0.30 -8.72
CA ARG A 105 -3.36 -0.12 -7.65
C ARG A 105 -4.03 -1.07 -6.65
N ILE A 106 -5.26 -0.75 -6.22
CA ILE A 106 -6.04 -1.59 -5.30
C ILE A 106 -6.35 -2.96 -5.91
N ALA A 107 -6.61 -3.03 -7.22
CA ALA A 107 -6.84 -4.27 -7.95
C ALA A 107 -5.57 -5.09 -8.24
N GLY A 108 -4.40 -4.66 -7.77
CA GLY A 108 -3.14 -5.41 -7.88
C GLY A 108 -2.26 -5.01 -9.06
N SER A 109 -2.50 -3.86 -9.69
CA SER A 109 -1.70 -3.31 -10.78
C SER A 109 -1.61 -4.22 -12.02
N SER A 110 -2.77 -4.68 -12.51
CA SER A 110 -2.87 -5.51 -13.71
C SER A 110 -2.24 -4.86 -14.95
N ASP A 111 -2.27 -3.54 -15.04
CA ASP A 111 -1.62 -2.75 -16.10
C ASP A 111 -0.10 -2.96 -16.18
N LEU A 112 0.55 -3.33 -15.06
CA LEU A 112 1.99 -3.60 -14.99
C LEU A 112 2.32 -5.07 -15.17
N PHE A 113 1.52 -5.96 -14.58
CA PHE A 113 1.93 -7.36 -14.39
C PHE A 113 1.14 -8.36 -15.25
N GLN A 114 -0.14 -8.10 -15.54
CA GLN A 114 -1.02 -9.09 -16.16
C GLN A 114 -0.61 -9.45 -17.60
N LYS A 115 -0.18 -8.45 -18.39
CA LYS A 115 0.23 -8.65 -19.79
C LYS A 115 1.45 -9.56 -19.93
N SER A 116 2.31 -9.62 -18.92
CA SER A 116 3.51 -10.46 -18.87
C SER A 116 3.24 -11.81 -18.19
N LEU A 117 1.97 -12.24 -18.13
CA LEU A 117 1.52 -13.48 -17.48
C LEU A 117 1.88 -13.59 -15.98
N ARG A 118 2.20 -12.45 -15.36
CA ARG A 118 2.44 -12.36 -13.92
C ARG A 118 1.12 -12.18 -13.19
N ARG A 119 1.18 -12.34 -11.87
CA ARG A 119 0.02 -12.38 -10.97
C ARG A 119 0.05 -11.19 -10.00
N PRO A 120 -1.03 -10.90 -9.26
CA PRO A 120 -1.05 -9.81 -8.29
C PRO A 120 0.11 -9.89 -7.28
N TYR A 121 0.51 -11.11 -6.87
CA TYR A 121 1.61 -11.30 -5.91
C TYR A 121 3.00 -10.90 -6.44
N ASN A 122 3.15 -10.64 -7.75
CA ASN A 122 4.36 -10.05 -8.30
C ASN A 122 4.48 -8.55 -7.99
N SER A 123 3.41 -7.91 -7.49
CA SER A 123 3.42 -6.54 -7.00
C SER A 123 3.75 -6.51 -5.51
N ILE A 124 4.94 -6.01 -5.13
CA ILE A 124 5.23 -5.62 -3.76
C ILE A 124 4.72 -4.18 -3.56
N ASN A 125 3.56 -4.06 -2.94
CA ASN A 125 2.94 -2.78 -2.65
C ASN A 125 3.56 -2.18 -1.39
N PHE A 126 3.88 -0.90 -1.43
CA PHE A 126 4.38 -0.16 -0.28
C PHE A 126 3.99 1.32 -0.39
N VAL A 127 3.78 1.97 0.74
CA VAL A 127 3.58 3.43 0.79
C VAL A 127 4.88 4.13 1.19
N THR A 128 5.75 3.44 1.92
CA THR A 128 6.97 3.96 2.53
C THR A 128 8.01 2.84 2.58
N SER A 129 9.28 3.24 2.56
CA SER A 129 10.45 2.37 2.55
C SER A 129 11.57 3.04 3.35
N HIS A 130 12.74 2.41 3.41
CA HIS A 130 13.91 3.06 3.99
C HIS A 130 14.36 4.28 3.17
N ASP A 131 14.11 4.25 1.86
CA ASP A 131 14.23 5.42 0.99
C ASP A 131 13.01 6.33 1.15
N GLY A 132 13.26 7.63 1.30
CA GLY A 132 12.23 8.65 1.43
C GLY A 132 11.72 8.81 2.87
N PHE A 133 10.52 9.40 3.00
CA PHE A 133 9.91 9.60 4.31
C PHE A 133 9.38 8.31 4.95
N THR A 134 9.45 8.25 6.29
CA THR A 134 8.57 7.41 7.13
C THR A 134 7.10 7.79 6.92
N LEU A 135 6.15 6.92 7.30
CA LEU A 135 4.72 7.21 7.10
C LEU A 135 4.24 8.39 7.94
N HIS A 136 4.83 8.56 9.13
CA HIS A 136 4.55 9.72 9.97
C HIS A 136 5.09 11.01 9.35
N ASP A 137 6.30 10.98 8.77
CA ASP A 137 6.90 12.17 8.17
C ASP A 137 6.24 12.54 6.83
N LEU A 138 5.77 11.55 6.07
CA LEU A 138 5.00 11.73 4.85
C LEU A 138 3.74 12.60 5.04
N VAL A 139 3.13 12.55 6.23
CA VAL A 139 1.96 13.37 6.59
C VAL A 139 2.32 14.64 7.38
N SER A 140 3.61 14.84 7.68
CA SER A 140 4.10 15.89 8.57
C SER A 140 5.06 16.88 7.91
N TYR A 141 5.62 16.56 6.73
CA TYR A 141 6.61 17.39 6.04
C TYR A 141 6.28 17.53 4.55
N ASN A 142 6.49 18.73 4.00
CA ASN A 142 6.41 19.02 2.57
C ASN A 142 7.78 18.99 1.90
N THR A 143 8.85 19.24 2.66
CA THR A 143 10.22 19.29 2.13
C THR A 143 11.14 18.42 2.97
N LYS A 144 12.22 17.89 2.36
CA LYS A 144 13.25 17.13 3.08
C LYS A 144 14.12 18.04 3.97
N HIS A 145 14.55 17.51 5.10
CA HIS A 145 15.39 18.13 6.13
C HIS A 145 16.61 17.23 6.40
N ASN A 146 17.46 17.11 5.38
CA ASN A 146 18.64 16.25 5.33
C ASN A 146 19.94 16.97 5.67
N LEU A 147 19.88 18.20 6.22
CA LEU A 147 21.08 18.99 6.54
C LEU A 147 22.10 18.24 7.41
N GLU A 148 21.62 17.39 8.33
CA GLU A 148 22.47 16.57 9.20
C GLU A 148 23.25 15.48 8.44
N ASN A 149 22.96 15.23 7.16
CA ASN A 149 23.69 14.27 6.32
C ASN A 149 25.04 14.81 5.83
N GLY A 150 25.24 16.13 5.88
CA GLY A 150 26.50 16.78 5.48
C GLY A 150 26.66 17.03 3.98
N GLU A 151 25.59 16.91 3.18
CA GLU A 151 25.59 17.16 1.74
C GLU A 151 24.84 18.44 1.34
N ASP A 152 24.71 19.39 2.28
CA ASP A 152 23.99 20.66 2.12
C ASP A 152 22.53 20.48 1.66
N ASN A 153 21.85 19.45 2.19
CA ASN A 153 20.47 19.07 1.84
C ASN A 153 20.28 18.69 0.35
N ARG A 154 21.36 18.39 -0.38
CA ARG A 154 21.30 18.01 -1.82
C ARG A 154 20.95 16.54 -2.02
N ASP A 155 21.23 15.70 -1.04
CA ASP A 155 20.96 14.27 -1.08
C ASP A 155 19.47 13.96 -0.77
N GLY A 156 19.01 12.77 -1.15
CA GLY A 156 17.60 12.38 -1.05
C GLY A 156 16.70 12.94 -2.15
N TYR A 157 15.50 12.39 -2.29
CA TYR A 157 14.58 12.77 -3.36
C TYR A 157 13.90 14.11 -3.08
N ASP A 158 13.92 15.05 -4.04
CA ASP A 158 13.35 16.40 -3.87
C ASP A 158 11.82 16.45 -4.00
N HIS A 159 11.23 15.50 -4.72
CA HIS A 159 9.83 15.54 -5.12
C HIS A 159 8.98 14.50 -4.40
N GLU A 160 9.16 14.37 -3.08
CA GLU A 160 8.29 13.54 -2.25
C GLU A 160 6.82 13.94 -2.45
N ILE A 161 5.98 12.97 -2.78
CA ILE A 161 4.53 13.18 -2.84
C ILE A 161 4.01 13.13 -1.40
N SER A 162 4.27 14.20 -0.66
CA SER A 162 3.94 14.35 0.76
C SER A 162 3.04 15.56 0.98
N TRP A 163 2.41 15.62 2.16
CA TRP A 163 1.68 16.80 2.58
C TRP A 163 1.75 16.90 4.10
N ASN A 164 2.21 18.03 4.61
CA ASN A 164 2.42 18.26 6.05
C ASN A 164 1.13 18.40 6.89
N SER A 165 -0.04 18.28 6.25
CA SER A 165 -1.36 18.42 6.87
C SER A 165 -1.67 19.82 7.42
N GLY A 166 -0.98 20.86 6.93
CA GLY A 166 -1.21 22.26 7.29
C GLY A 166 -0.12 22.88 8.17
N HIS A 167 0.83 22.10 8.69
CA HIS A 167 1.93 22.58 9.51
C HIS A 167 3.20 21.77 9.24
N GLU A 168 4.37 22.38 9.09
CA GLU A 168 5.61 21.65 8.84
C GLU A 168 6.19 21.06 10.14
N GLY A 169 6.39 19.75 10.20
CA GLY A 169 6.95 19.04 11.33
C GLY A 169 6.03 18.94 12.56
N ARG A 170 6.65 18.85 13.74
CA ARG A 170 5.93 18.66 15.02
C ARG A 170 5.09 19.90 15.35
N THR A 171 3.86 19.67 15.81
CA THR A 171 2.93 20.73 16.25
C THR A 171 2.08 20.26 17.42
N ASP A 172 1.64 21.21 18.24
CA ASP A 172 0.67 20.99 19.31
C ASP A 172 -0.78 21.28 18.86
N ASP A 173 -1.00 21.68 17.60
CA ASP A 173 -2.34 21.84 17.04
C ASP A 173 -3.09 20.51 16.95
N ALA A 174 -4.15 20.38 17.75
CA ALA A 174 -4.94 19.16 17.83
C ALA A 174 -5.62 18.81 16.50
N ALA A 175 -6.07 19.81 15.72
CA ALA A 175 -6.76 19.56 14.46
C ALA A 175 -5.82 18.92 13.42
N THR A 176 -4.61 19.47 13.27
CA THR A 176 -3.54 18.91 12.42
C THR A 176 -3.18 17.49 12.84
N ASN A 177 -2.97 17.25 14.14
CA ASN A 177 -2.59 15.93 14.64
C ASN A 177 -3.68 14.87 14.44
N VAL A 178 -4.97 15.24 14.61
CA VAL A 178 -6.10 14.37 14.29
C VAL A 178 -6.15 14.03 12.79
N LEU A 179 -5.93 15.01 11.91
CA LEU A 179 -5.87 14.78 10.47
C LEU A 179 -4.72 13.85 10.08
N ARG A 180 -3.52 14.05 10.64
CA ARG A 180 -2.36 13.17 10.42
C ARG A 180 -2.65 11.74 10.86
N ALA A 181 -3.16 11.56 12.07
CA ALA A 181 -3.51 10.25 12.62
C ALA A 181 -4.54 9.51 11.75
N ARG A 182 -5.49 10.23 11.15
CA ARG A 182 -6.46 9.70 10.19
C ARG A 182 -5.78 9.30 8.88
N ARG A 183 -4.96 10.18 8.30
CA ARG A 183 -4.24 9.95 7.03
C ARG A 183 -3.35 8.70 7.08
N VAL A 184 -2.59 8.52 8.16
CA VAL A 184 -1.77 7.33 8.40
C VAL A 184 -2.62 6.05 8.36
N ARG A 185 -3.77 6.04 9.06
CA ARG A 185 -4.69 4.90 9.06
C ARG A 185 -5.32 4.64 7.69
N SER A 186 -5.71 5.69 6.97
CA SER A 186 -6.25 5.59 5.60
C SER A 186 -5.23 4.96 4.64
N MET A 187 -3.97 5.41 4.69
CA MET A 187 -2.89 4.81 3.90
C MET A 187 -2.63 3.34 4.28
N ALA A 188 -2.68 3.02 5.57
CA ALA A 188 -2.55 1.64 6.04
C ALA A 188 -3.70 0.75 5.52
N ILE A 189 -4.94 1.24 5.51
CA ILE A 189 -6.10 0.55 4.92
C ILE A 189 -5.87 0.29 3.44
N ILE A 190 -5.49 1.31 2.68
CA ILE A 190 -5.24 1.17 1.24
C ILE A 190 -4.15 0.12 1.00
N LEU A 191 -3.03 0.19 1.71
CA LEU A 191 -1.93 -0.78 1.59
C LEU A 191 -2.37 -2.22 1.92
N LEU A 192 -2.98 -2.43 3.08
CA LEU A 192 -3.27 -3.77 3.62
C LEU A 192 -4.56 -4.38 3.07
N LEU A 193 -5.45 -3.62 2.42
CA LEU A 193 -6.66 -4.12 1.76
C LEU A 193 -6.56 -4.14 0.22
N SER A 194 -5.42 -3.73 -0.36
CA SER A 194 -5.16 -3.90 -1.80
C SER A 194 -4.72 -5.32 -2.15
N GLN A 195 -4.94 -5.75 -3.40
CA GLN A 195 -4.38 -7.00 -3.93
C GLN A 195 -2.87 -6.86 -4.14
N GLY A 196 -2.13 -7.98 -4.05
CA GLY A 196 -0.67 -8.03 -4.09
C GLY A 196 -0.04 -8.30 -2.73
N VAL A 197 1.25 -8.00 -2.57
CA VAL A 197 1.99 -8.27 -1.32
C VAL A 197 2.32 -6.94 -0.64
N PRO A 198 1.72 -6.61 0.51
CA PRO A 198 2.04 -5.38 1.23
C PRO A 198 3.37 -5.50 1.97
N MET A 199 4.20 -4.46 1.86
CA MET A 199 5.40 -4.24 2.67
C MET A 199 5.18 -3.04 3.59
N VAL A 200 5.47 -3.21 4.87
CA VAL A 200 5.37 -2.15 5.90
C VAL A 200 6.79 -1.81 6.36
N LEU A 201 7.15 -0.53 6.35
CA LEU A 201 8.41 -0.05 6.89
C LEU A 201 8.41 -0.16 8.42
N ALA A 202 9.50 -0.68 8.98
CA ALA A 202 9.63 -0.88 10.41
C ALA A 202 9.52 0.44 11.20
N GLY A 203 8.50 0.51 12.06
CA GLY A 203 8.21 1.64 12.92
C GLY A 203 7.04 2.52 12.47
N ASP A 204 6.59 2.38 11.23
CA ASP A 204 5.40 3.09 10.75
C ASP A 204 4.14 2.72 11.55
N GLU A 205 4.09 1.48 12.05
CA GLU A 205 2.97 0.97 12.85
C GLU A 205 2.82 1.64 14.22
N PHE A 206 3.79 2.44 14.65
CA PHE A 206 3.73 3.26 15.86
C PHE A 206 4.27 4.68 15.66
N GLY A 207 4.36 5.15 14.41
CA GLY A 207 4.68 6.54 14.10
C GLY A 207 6.16 6.91 14.29
N ARG A 208 7.07 6.02 13.91
CA ARG A 208 8.51 6.35 13.78
C ARG A 208 8.68 7.57 12.88
N THR A 209 9.61 8.44 13.26
CA THR A 209 9.95 9.67 12.56
C THR A 209 11.46 9.78 12.42
N GLN A 210 11.92 10.26 11.28
CA GLN A 210 13.29 10.73 11.03
C GLN A 210 13.32 12.26 10.97
N LYS A 211 12.33 12.92 11.59
CA LYS A 211 12.20 14.39 11.71
C LYS A 211 12.22 15.13 10.37
N GLY A 212 11.71 14.49 9.31
CA GLY A 212 11.72 15.07 7.98
C GLY A 212 13.04 14.84 7.21
N ASN A 213 13.97 14.05 7.74
CA ASN A 213 15.06 13.52 6.93
C ASN A 213 14.52 12.35 6.08
N ASN A 214 14.59 12.47 4.75
CA ASN A 214 14.09 11.44 3.83
C ASN A 214 15.21 10.55 3.24
N ASN A 215 16.42 10.66 3.79
CA ASN A 215 17.59 9.92 3.33
C ASN A 215 18.57 9.68 4.48
N ALA A 216 18.11 9.06 5.57
CA ALA A 216 18.91 8.90 6.78
C ALA A 216 19.98 7.77 6.69
N TYR A 217 20.62 7.61 5.52
CA TYR A 217 21.52 6.50 5.21
C TYR A 217 22.81 6.51 6.06
N CYS A 218 23.31 7.69 6.41
CA CYS A 218 24.56 7.89 7.16
C CYS A 218 24.36 8.03 8.67
N HIS A 219 23.15 7.74 9.18
CA HIS A 219 22.80 7.93 10.59
C HIS A 219 22.74 6.61 11.35
N ASP A 220 23.80 6.33 12.11
CA ASP A 220 23.75 5.42 13.26
C ASP A 220 23.51 6.24 14.54
N SER A 221 22.30 6.74 14.69
CA SER A 221 21.92 7.65 15.78
C SER A 221 20.43 7.51 16.12
N PRO A 222 19.95 8.12 17.23
CA PRO A 222 18.52 8.15 17.56
C PRO A 222 17.61 8.69 16.46
N LEU A 223 18.14 9.41 15.45
CA LEU A 223 17.38 9.81 14.27
C LEU A 223 16.85 8.60 13.49
N ASN A 224 17.62 7.51 13.45
CA ASN A 224 17.35 6.33 12.64
C ASN A 224 17.09 5.05 13.46
N TRP A 225 17.35 5.06 14.76
CA TRP A 225 17.02 3.92 15.63
C TRP A 225 15.50 3.74 15.78
N ILE A 226 15.06 2.51 16.06
CA ILE A 226 13.67 2.24 16.43
C ILE A 226 13.45 2.70 17.88
N ASP A 227 12.71 3.79 18.06
CA ASP A 227 12.27 4.26 19.37
C ASP A 227 11.04 3.47 19.85
N TRP A 228 11.28 2.49 20.73
CA TRP A 228 10.22 1.65 21.29
C TRP A 228 9.24 2.40 22.20
N SER A 229 9.61 3.57 22.74
CA SER A 229 8.68 4.38 23.54
C SER A 229 7.51 4.91 22.70
N LEU A 230 7.69 5.03 21.37
CA LEU A 230 6.61 5.41 20.46
C LEU A 230 5.52 4.35 20.38
N LYS A 231 5.86 3.07 20.50
CA LYS A 231 4.87 1.98 20.57
C LYS A 231 3.99 2.11 21.82
N GLU A 232 4.56 2.54 22.94
CA GLU A 232 3.84 2.73 24.20
C GLU A 232 3.01 4.01 24.19
N LYS A 233 3.51 5.06 23.54
CA LYS A 233 2.81 6.34 23.35
C LYS A 233 1.65 6.23 22.36
N ASN A 234 1.86 5.50 21.26
CA ASN A 234 0.94 5.36 20.13
C ASN A 234 0.34 3.94 20.08
N GLN A 235 -0.01 3.38 21.24
CA GLN A 235 -0.58 2.03 21.37
C GLN A 235 -1.84 1.83 20.53
N ASP A 236 -2.61 2.88 20.33
CA ASP A 236 -3.81 2.87 19.50
C ASP A 236 -3.49 2.64 18.02
N LEU A 237 -2.43 3.27 17.49
CA LEU A 237 -1.96 3.07 16.12
C LEU A 237 -1.39 1.66 15.95
N PHE A 238 -0.58 1.21 16.91
CA PHE A 238 -0.03 -0.15 16.89
C PHE A 238 -1.15 -1.20 16.90
N ARG A 239 -2.18 -1.01 17.75
CA ARG A 239 -3.38 -1.86 17.76
C ARG A 239 -4.08 -1.84 16.40
N PHE A 240 -4.22 -0.68 15.77
CA PHE A 240 -4.85 -0.52 14.46
C PHE A 240 -4.14 -1.37 13.40
N PHE A 241 -2.82 -1.23 13.24
CA PHE A 241 -2.02 -2.01 12.30
C PHE A 241 -2.10 -3.52 12.59
N ARG A 242 -2.01 -3.91 13.87
CA ARG A 242 -2.12 -5.32 14.28
C ARG A 242 -3.45 -5.92 13.85
N LEU A 243 -4.57 -5.23 14.11
CA LEU A 243 -5.90 -5.69 13.71
C LEU A 243 -6.06 -5.72 12.19
N LEU A 244 -5.47 -4.76 11.47
CA LEU A 244 -5.56 -4.69 10.01
C LEU A 244 -4.78 -5.82 9.32
N ILE A 245 -3.58 -6.13 9.81
CA ILE A 245 -2.80 -7.29 9.38
C ILE A 245 -3.58 -8.58 9.66
N GLN A 246 -4.21 -8.69 10.84
CA GLN A 246 -5.04 -9.86 11.17
C GLN A 246 -6.26 -9.98 10.26
N LEU A 247 -6.93 -8.87 9.94
CA LEU A 247 -8.05 -8.83 8.99
C LEU A 247 -7.61 -9.36 7.62
N ARG A 248 -6.52 -8.83 7.04
CA ARG A 248 -5.97 -9.32 5.77
C ARG A 248 -5.65 -10.82 5.80
N LYS A 249 -5.06 -11.30 6.88
CA LYS A 249 -4.73 -12.73 7.04
C LYS A 249 -5.98 -13.60 7.12
N ASN A 250 -7.01 -13.16 7.83
CA ASN A 250 -8.24 -13.91 8.04
C ASN A 250 -9.14 -13.97 6.80
N HIS A 251 -9.05 -12.99 5.90
CA HIS A 251 -9.95 -12.83 4.77
C HIS A 251 -9.21 -13.04 3.42
N PRO A 252 -9.32 -14.24 2.80
CA PRO A 252 -8.68 -14.54 1.51
C PRO A 252 -9.04 -13.58 0.37
N ILE A 253 -10.16 -12.87 0.47
CA ILE A 253 -10.60 -11.90 -0.56
C ILE A 253 -9.57 -10.79 -0.82
N PHE A 254 -8.68 -10.49 0.14
CA PHE A 254 -7.61 -9.51 0.00
C PHE A 254 -6.27 -10.11 -0.48
N ARG A 255 -6.19 -11.44 -0.65
CA ARG A 255 -4.95 -12.19 -0.92
C ARG A 255 -5.11 -13.09 -2.14
N ARG A 256 -5.70 -12.56 -3.20
CA ARG A 256 -5.94 -13.30 -4.45
C ARG A 256 -4.63 -13.72 -5.11
N SER A 257 -4.60 -14.93 -5.64
CA SER A 257 -3.53 -15.41 -6.51
C SER A 257 -3.74 -14.96 -7.96
N ASP A 258 -4.97 -14.65 -8.36
CA ASP A 258 -5.32 -14.16 -9.68
C ASP A 258 -5.94 -12.76 -9.69
N PHE A 259 -5.69 -12.03 -10.77
CA PHE A 259 -6.36 -10.77 -11.04
C PHE A 259 -7.88 -10.94 -11.05
N PHE A 260 -8.59 -9.86 -10.74
CA PHE A 260 -10.04 -9.83 -10.96
C PHE A 260 -10.33 -10.09 -12.45
N PRO A 261 -11.29 -10.96 -12.78
CA PRO A 261 -11.60 -11.27 -14.16
C PRO A 261 -12.21 -10.06 -14.85
N ASP A 262 -11.83 -9.84 -16.11
CA ASP A 262 -12.50 -8.89 -16.99
C ASP A 262 -13.76 -9.56 -17.54
N LEU A 263 -14.89 -9.30 -16.88
CA LEU A 263 -16.17 -9.90 -17.21
C LEU A 263 -17.02 -8.91 -18.01
N PRO A 264 -17.88 -9.38 -18.94
CA PRO A 264 -18.95 -8.56 -19.49
C PRO A 264 -19.79 -7.92 -18.37
N HIS A 265 -20.23 -6.68 -18.58
CA HIS A 265 -20.97 -5.88 -17.60
C HIS A 265 -22.23 -6.57 -17.04
N GLU A 266 -22.85 -7.48 -17.80
CA GLU A 266 -24.04 -8.21 -17.38
C GLU A 266 -23.76 -9.32 -16.35
N LEU A 267 -22.48 -9.70 -16.17
CA LEU A 267 -22.07 -10.75 -15.25
C LEU A 267 -21.74 -10.20 -13.87
N HIS A 268 -21.73 -11.11 -12.90
CA HIS A 268 -21.38 -10.79 -11.53
C HIS A 268 -19.87 -10.53 -11.40
N HIS A 269 -19.48 -9.28 -11.12
CA HIS A 269 -18.09 -8.89 -10.90
C HIS A 269 -17.65 -9.11 -9.43
N PRO A 270 -16.51 -9.78 -9.17
CA PRO A 270 -16.01 -9.98 -7.81
C PRO A 270 -15.54 -8.70 -7.10
N ILE A 271 -15.31 -7.63 -7.87
CA ILE A 271 -15.08 -6.27 -7.38
C ILE A 271 -15.99 -5.31 -8.15
N ARG A 272 -16.66 -4.41 -7.44
CA ARG A 272 -17.49 -3.35 -8.03
C ARG A 272 -17.05 -2.00 -7.51
N TRP A 273 -16.60 -1.15 -8.43
CA TRP A 273 -16.18 0.22 -8.14
C TRP A 273 -17.38 1.13 -7.98
N GLN A 274 -17.30 2.04 -7.02
CA GLN A 274 -18.37 2.91 -6.57
C GLN A 274 -17.81 4.29 -6.22
N SER A 275 -18.67 5.29 -6.24
CA SER A 275 -18.45 6.64 -5.76
C SER A 275 -19.28 6.79 -4.48
N THR A 276 -19.89 7.94 -4.27
CA THR A 276 -20.71 8.21 -3.08
C THR A 276 -22.08 7.51 -3.12
N GLN A 277 -22.57 7.08 -4.29
CA GLN A 277 -23.82 6.33 -4.43
C GLN A 277 -23.56 4.93 -5.00
N PRO A 278 -24.49 3.97 -4.79
CA PRO A 278 -24.38 2.65 -5.38
C PRO A 278 -24.53 2.70 -6.89
N ASP A 279 -23.78 1.83 -7.54
CA ASP A 279 -23.62 1.63 -8.97
C ASP A 279 -23.25 2.91 -9.74
N THR A 280 -22.52 3.83 -9.09
CA THR A 280 -21.98 5.04 -9.71
C THR A 280 -20.46 5.08 -9.61
N GLY A 281 -19.72 4.91 -10.71
CA GLY A 281 -18.28 5.20 -10.74
C GLY A 281 -18.03 6.65 -11.12
N ASP A 282 -17.06 7.31 -10.49
CA ASP A 282 -16.57 8.63 -10.92
C ASP A 282 -15.07 8.54 -11.22
N TRP A 283 -14.73 8.64 -12.50
CA TRP A 283 -13.37 8.51 -13.04
C TRP A 283 -12.85 9.82 -13.61
N SER A 284 -13.55 10.93 -13.35
CA SER A 284 -13.15 12.26 -13.81
C SER A 284 -11.91 12.75 -13.06
N ASP A 285 -11.19 13.72 -13.63
CA ASP A 285 -10.00 14.30 -12.99
C ASP A 285 -10.33 15.00 -11.65
N SER A 286 -11.56 15.49 -11.50
CA SER A 286 -12.04 16.14 -10.28
C SER A 286 -12.54 15.15 -9.22
N ALA A 287 -12.62 13.85 -9.52
CA ALA A 287 -13.05 12.83 -8.56
C ALA A 287 -12.09 12.80 -7.36
N LYS A 288 -12.67 12.86 -6.15
CA LYS A 288 -11.92 12.79 -4.87
C LYS A 288 -12.33 11.63 -3.98
N SER A 289 -13.31 10.83 -4.40
CA SER A 289 -13.87 9.74 -3.61
C SER A 289 -13.82 8.44 -4.40
N LEU A 290 -13.48 7.36 -3.71
CA LEU A 290 -13.51 6.01 -4.27
C LEU A 290 -14.10 5.08 -3.23
N ALA A 291 -15.04 4.24 -3.65
CA ALA A 291 -15.50 3.11 -2.87
C ALA A 291 -15.45 1.84 -3.72
N PHE A 292 -15.41 0.69 -3.05
CA PHE A 292 -15.48 -0.59 -3.74
C PHE A 292 -16.14 -1.64 -2.87
N LEU A 293 -16.96 -2.46 -3.54
CA LEU A 293 -17.59 -3.66 -2.98
C LEU A 293 -16.79 -4.87 -3.45
N LEU A 294 -16.34 -5.68 -2.51
CA LEU A 294 -15.76 -6.99 -2.78
C LEU A 294 -16.78 -8.08 -2.46
N ASP A 295 -16.95 -9.01 -3.37
CA ASP A 295 -17.83 -10.17 -3.21
C ASP A 295 -17.13 -11.33 -2.49
N GLY A 296 -17.65 -11.67 -1.31
CA GLY A 296 -17.18 -12.78 -0.50
C GLY A 296 -17.22 -14.13 -1.23
N GLN A 297 -18.16 -14.34 -2.14
CA GLN A 297 -18.27 -15.58 -2.91
C GLN A 297 -17.18 -15.72 -3.97
N GLY A 298 -16.62 -14.60 -4.43
CA GLY A 298 -15.51 -14.56 -5.38
C GLY A 298 -14.12 -14.78 -4.76
N ALA A 299 -14.04 -15.03 -3.45
CA ALA A 299 -12.78 -15.29 -2.76
C ALA A 299 -12.21 -16.67 -3.13
N GLU A 300 -10.88 -16.74 -3.27
CA GLU A 300 -10.21 -17.98 -3.64
C GLU A 300 -10.11 -18.95 -2.44
N GLY A 301 -10.31 -20.24 -2.71
CA GLY A 301 -10.17 -21.33 -1.73
C GLY A 301 -11.38 -21.54 -0.83
N ARG A 302 -11.97 -20.47 -0.26
CA ARG A 302 -13.21 -20.55 0.52
C ARG A 302 -14.04 -19.27 0.38
N PRO A 303 -15.38 -19.35 0.45
CA PRO A 303 -16.23 -18.18 0.58
C PRO A 303 -15.82 -17.33 1.79
N ASP A 304 -15.92 -16.02 1.62
CA ASP A 304 -15.57 -15.01 2.60
C ASP A 304 -16.77 -14.07 2.88
N ASN A 305 -16.58 -13.07 3.73
CA ASN A 305 -17.52 -11.97 3.88
C ASN A 305 -17.45 -11.00 2.70
N ASP A 306 -18.54 -10.29 2.45
CA ASP A 306 -18.52 -9.12 1.58
C ASP A 306 -17.86 -7.96 2.32
N PHE A 307 -17.12 -7.12 1.59
CA PHE A 307 -16.50 -5.91 2.14
C PHE A 307 -16.91 -4.70 1.32
N PHE A 308 -17.23 -3.61 2.00
CA PHE A 308 -17.41 -2.30 1.37
C PHE A 308 -16.44 -1.30 1.97
N VAL A 309 -15.51 -0.81 1.16
CA VAL A 309 -14.48 0.15 1.57
C VAL A 309 -14.81 1.49 0.94
N MET A 310 -14.80 2.55 1.73
CA MET A 310 -15.03 3.93 1.28
C MET A 310 -13.82 4.77 1.63
N LEU A 311 -13.30 5.51 0.64
CA LEU A 311 -12.13 6.37 0.74
C LEU A 311 -12.52 7.80 0.34
N ASN A 312 -12.18 8.76 1.19
CA ASN A 312 -12.35 10.19 0.92
C ASN A 312 -10.98 10.85 0.79
N GLY A 313 -10.60 11.24 -0.43
CA GLY A 313 -9.37 11.98 -0.74
C GLY A 313 -9.53 13.50 -0.72
N HIS A 314 -10.68 14.02 -0.24
CA HIS A 314 -10.89 15.45 -0.10
C HIS A 314 -10.17 15.99 1.15
N HIS A 315 -9.55 17.17 1.03
CA HIS A 315 -8.73 17.79 2.08
C HIS A 315 -9.52 18.27 3.30
N SER A 316 -10.66 18.93 3.08
CA SER A 316 -11.42 19.62 4.13
C SER A 316 -12.91 19.25 4.21
N LYS A 317 -13.45 18.51 3.22
CA LYS A 317 -14.86 18.18 3.15
C LYS A 317 -15.13 16.71 3.47
N ALA A 318 -16.08 16.47 4.36
CA ALA A 318 -16.59 15.14 4.61
C ALA A 318 -17.54 14.72 3.49
N GLU A 319 -17.45 13.46 3.08
CA GLU A 319 -18.32 12.87 2.06
C GLU A 319 -19.37 11.97 2.70
N ARG A 320 -20.51 11.81 2.01
CA ARG A 320 -21.63 10.99 2.47
C ARG A 320 -21.88 9.87 1.48
N PHE A 321 -21.49 8.67 1.88
CA PHE A 321 -21.65 7.46 1.07
C PHE A 321 -22.98 6.78 1.37
N THR A 322 -23.52 6.13 0.34
CA THR A 322 -24.56 5.12 0.47
C THR A 322 -23.98 3.77 0.09
N ALA A 323 -23.97 2.82 1.00
CA ALA A 323 -23.51 1.46 0.72
C ALA A 323 -24.57 0.68 -0.09
N PRO A 324 -24.17 -0.15 -1.07
CA PRO A 324 -25.07 -1.13 -1.68
C PRO A 324 -25.52 -2.16 -0.64
N ASN A 325 -26.52 -2.99 -0.94
CA ASN A 325 -26.81 -4.15 -0.08
C ASN A 325 -25.66 -5.17 -0.17
N PRO A 326 -25.33 -5.89 0.93
CA PRO A 326 -24.43 -7.03 0.84
C PRO A 326 -24.96 -8.07 -0.14
N ILE A 327 -24.06 -8.75 -0.85
CA ILE A 327 -24.38 -9.78 -1.84
C ILE A 327 -24.89 -11.04 -1.12
N SER A 328 -24.30 -11.32 0.04
CA SER A 328 -24.68 -12.39 0.97
C SER A 328 -26.06 -12.24 1.62
N ASN A 329 -26.89 -11.25 1.23
CA ASN A 329 -28.21 -10.95 1.80
C ASN A 329 -28.19 -10.67 3.32
N GLY A 330 -27.02 -10.26 3.85
CA GLY A 330 -26.83 -9.87 5.25
C GLY A 330 -27.04 -8.38 5.52
N ARG A 331 -26.57 -7.92 6.68
CA ARG A 331 -26.48 -6.49 7.03
C ARG A 331 -25.03 -6.07 7.19
N TRP A 332 -24.74 -4.81 6.91
CA TRP A 332 -23.40 -4.26 7.12
C TRP A 332 -23.10 -4.03 8.59
N ARG A 333 -21.88 -4.41 9.00
CA ARG A 333 -21.25 -3.96 10.24
C ARG A 333 -20.10 -3.03 9.88
N LYS A 334 -20.08 -1.84 10.48
CA LYS A 334 -18.92 -0.93 10.42
C LYS A 334 -17.83 -1.46 11.34
N ILE A 335 -16.71 -1.84 10.75
CA ILE A 335 -15.55 -2.38 11.47
C ILE A 335 -14.40 -1.39 11.55
N ILE A 336 -14.26 -0.48 10.58
CA ILE A 336 -13.22 0.55 10.59
C ILE A 336 -13.86 1.91 10.32
N ASP A 337 -13.46 2.90 11.10
CA ASP A 337 -13.77 4.32 10.90
C ASP A 337 -12.57 5.14 11.36
N THR A 338 -11.73 5.56 10.42
CA THR A 338 -10.48 6.29 10.72
C THR A 338 -10.68 7.62 11.46
N ALA A 339 -11.91 8.14 11.55
CA ALA A 339 -12.23 9.34 12.30
C ALA A 339 -12.79 9.09 13.70
N ALA A 340 -13.17 7.85 14.02
CA ALA A 340 -13.63 7.52 15.36
C ALA A 340 -12.46 7.50 16.36
N PRO A 341 -12.70 7.81 17.64
CA PRO A 341 -11.67 7.68 18.65
C PRO A 341 -11.37 6.19 18.92
N PRO A 342 -10.11 5.81 19.22
CA PRO A 342 -9.79 4.47 19.68
C PRO A 342 -10.58 4.08 20.94
N PRO A 343 -11.04 2.82 21.08
CA PRO A 343 -10.83 1.70 20.16
C PRO A 343 -11.88 1.60 19.02
N LEU A 344 -12.80 2.56 18.89
CA LEU A 344 -13.90 2.51 17.92
C LEU A 344 -13.46 2.76 16.46
N ASP A 345 -12.24 3.23 16.26
CA ASP A 345 -11.60 3.34 14.94
C ASP A 345 -11.40 1.98 14.25
N PHE A 346 -11.29 0.90 15.03
CA PHE A 346 -11.26 -0.47 14.52
C PHE A 346 -11.83 -1.48 15.52
N LEU A 347 -12.97 -2.08 15.17
CA LEU A 347 -13.58 -3.23 15.83
C LEU A 347 -13.39 -4.52 15.01
N GLU A 348 -13.11 -5.63 15.69
CA GLU A 348 -13.12 -6.96 15.05
C GLU A 348 -14.48 -7.27 14.41
N GLY A 349 -14.50 -8.11 13.35
CA GLY A 349 -15.67 -8.34 12.50
C GLY A 349 -16.99 -8.57 13.24
N SER A 350 -17.03 -9.52 14.19
CA SER A 350 -18.23 -9.84 14.97
C SER A 350 -18.67 -8.74 15.94
N LYS A 351 -17.73 -7.87 16.34
CA LYS A 351 -17.94 -6.73 17.25
C LYS A 351 -18.26 -5.44 16.50
N GLY A 352 -18.20 -5.44 15.16
CA GLY A 352 -18.51 -4.27 14.33
C GLY A 352 -19.92 -3.73 14.58
N ILE A 353 -20.06 -2.41 14.47
CA ILE A 353 -21.33 -1.71 14.73
C ILE A 353 -22.28 -2.00 13.58
N LEU A 354 -23.38 -2.69 13.88
CA LEU A 354 -24.42 -2.99 12.92
C LEU A 354 -25.07 -1.69 12.42
N LEU A 355 -25.07 -1.49 11.10
CA LEU A 355 -25.69 -0.31 10.50
C LEU A 355 -27.22 -0.44 10.53
N THR A 356 -27.89 0.62 10.95
CA THR A 356 -29.35 0.76 10.89
C THR A 356 -29.84 1.25 9.52
N SER A 357 -28.94 1.85 8.74
CA SER A 357 -29.18 2.35 7.40
C SER A 357 -27.90 2.27 6.59
N ASN A 358 -28.02 1.92 5.30
CA ASN A 358 -26.90 1.95 4.37
C ASN A 358 -26.63 3.37 3.83
N LYS A 359 -27.51 4.35 4.12
CA LYS A 359 -27.42 5.71 3.59
C LYS A 359 -26.68 6.65 4.54
N ASN A 360 -26.10 7.71 3.99
CA ASN A 360 -25.50 8.84 4.73
C ASN A 360 -24.34 8.43 5.65
N ILE A 361 -23.57 7.42 5.27
CA ILE A 361 -22.35 7.02 5.98
C ILE A 361 -21.33 8.14 5.79
N LYS A 362 -21.04 8.87 6.86
CA LYS A 362 -20.09 9.99 6.83
C LYS A 362 -18.66 9.45 6.79
N VAL A 363 -17.86 9.93 5.85
CA VAL A 363 -16.41 9.70 5.79
C VAL A 363 -15.73 11.06 5.88
N GLU A 364 -15.02 11.31 6.98
CA GLU A 364 -14.32 12.59 7.21
C GLU A 364 -13.23 12.84 6.14
N PRO A 365 -12.77 14.10 5.97
CA PRO A 365 -11.71 14.44 5.01
C PRO A 365 -10.47 13.58 5.22
N MET A 366 -9.89 13.07 4.13
CA MET A 366 -8.75 12.13 4.14
C MET A 366 -8.99 10.84 4.95
N GLY A 367 -10.25 10.50 5.18
CA GLY A 367 -10.67 9.34 5.95
C GLY A 367 -11.05 8.14 5.10
N ALA A 368 -11.16 7.02 5.79
CA ALA A 368 -11.71 5.78 5.28
C ALA A 368 -12.68 5.13 6.27
N VAL A 369 -13.67 4.42 5.73
CA VAL A 369 -14.60 3.55 6.47
C VAL A 369 -14.64 2.18 5.79
N VAL A 370 -14.62 1.11 6.58
CA VAL A 370 -14.75 -0.27 6.09
C VAL A 370 -15.93 -0.97 6.75
N LEU A 371 -16.76 -1.58 5.91
CA LEU A 371 -17.88 -2.41 6.32
C LEU A 371 -17.58 -3.88 5.98
N ILE A 372 -18.10 -4.78 6.80
CA ILE A 372 -18.12 -6.23 6.56
C ILE A 372 -19.56 -6.73 6.61
N SER A 373 -19.94 -7.67 5.74
CA SER A 373 -21.25 -8.30 5.84
C SER A 373 -21.33 -9.20 7.06
N ALA A 374 -22.39 -9.07 7.86
CA ALA A 374 -22.74 -10.09 8.83
C ALA A 374 -23.33 -11.29 8.07
N LEU A 375 -22.75 -12.47 8.26
CA LEU A 375 -23.45 -13.72 7.91
C LEU A 375 -24.68 -13.81 8.84
N ASN A 376 -25.86 -14.00 8.26
CA ASN A 376 -27.09 -14.20 9.02
C ASN A 376 -27.06 -15.52 9.80
#